data_AF-A0A7X9EX04-F1
#
_entry.id   AF-A0A7X9EX04-F1
#
_cell.length_a   1.000
_cell.length_b   1.000
_cell.length_c   1.000
_cell.angle_alpha   90.00
_cell.angle_beta   90.00
_cell.angle_gamma   90.00
#
_symmetry.space_group_name_H-M   'P 1'
#
loop_
_entity.id
_entity.type
_entity.pdbx_description
1 polymer ?
#
loop_
_entity_poly.entity_id
_entity_poly.type
_entity_poly.pdbx_seq_one_letter_code
_entity_poly.pdbx_strand_id
1 'polypeptide(L)' 'MASNFAYKNTRDFKFILKEWLPLDKILAYKRYRDNYSVDDVDVILDTVLKMTKDVVEPTSDDGEINPIKFENGK' A
#
# COMPACT_ATOMS: atom_id res chain seq x y z
N MET A 1 -2.82 16.50 14.92
CA MET A 1 -1.51 16.48 14.22
C MET A 1 -1.11 15.01 14.17
N ALA A 2 -1.88 14.22 13.43
CA ALA A 2 -1.80 12.76 13.43
C ALA A 2 -1.74 12.15 12.01
N SER A 3 -1.52 12.96 10.96
CA SER A 3 -0.93 12.48 9.71
C SER A 3 0.58 12.32 9.86
N ASN A 4 1.03 11.16 10.30
CA ASN A 4 2.43 10.75 10.20
C ASN A 4 2.50 9.29 9.78
N PHE A 5 2.15 9.03 8.53
CA PHE A 5 2.31 7.71 7.95
C PHE A 5 3.78 7.28 8.05
N ALA A 6 4.02 6.21 8.82
CA ALA A 6 5.37 5.79 9.21
C ALA A 6 6.27 5.43 8.02
N TYR A 7 5.67 4.97 6.92
CA TYR A 7 6.42 4.58 5.72
C TYR A 7 6.57 5.75 4.77
N LYS A 8 7.72 6.44 4.87
CA LYS A 8 8.06 7.56 3.99
C LYS A 8 8.39 7.11 2.56
N ASN A 9 8.90 5.88 2.41
CA ASN A 9 9.25 5.25 1.15
C ASN A 9 8.96 3.74 1.19
N THR A 10 9.07 3.07 0.05
CA THR A 10 8.83 1.63 -0.14
C THR A 10 10.11 0.83 -0.41
N ARG A 11 11.29 1.38 -0.11
CA ARG A 11 12.58 0.78 -0.47
C ARG A 11 12.75 -0.63 0.11
N ASP A 12 12.42 -0.81 1.38
CA ASP A 12 12.58 -2.10 2.04
C ASP A 12 11.66 -3.16 1.44
N PHE A 13 10.43 -2.79 1.05
CA PHE A 13 9.52 -3.69 0.34
C PHE A 13 10.06 -4.08 -1.03
N LYS A 14 10.63 -3.13 -1.77
CA LYS A 14 11.29 -3.39 -3.07
C LYS A 14 12.47 -4.35 -2.90
N PHE A 15 13.30 -4.15 -1.88
CA PHE A 15 14.41 -5.05 -1.55
C PHE A 15 13.91 -6.48 -1.25
N ILE A 16 12.92 -6.62 -0.37
CA ILE A 16 12.37 -7.93 0.00
C ILE A 16 11.82 -8.66 -1.23
N LEU A 17 11.04 -7.98 -2.06
CA LEU A 17 10.34 -8.58 -3.18
C LEU A 17 11.24 -8.83 -4.41
N LYS A 18 12.22 -7.96 -4.67
CA LYS A 18 13.06 -8.04 -5.88
C LYS A 18 14.42 -8.71 -5.64
N GLU A 19 14.97 -8.60 -4.43
CA GLU A 19 16.34 -9.03 -4.13
C GLU A 19 16.40 -10.22 -3.17
N TRP A 20 15.56 -10.23 -2.12
CA TRP A 20 15.59 -11.30 -1.13
C TRP A 20 14.76 -12.52 -1.53
N LEU A 21 13.55 -12.31 -2.05
CA LEU A 21 12.68 -13.37 -2.51
C LEU A 21 12.92 -13.70 -4.00
N PRO A 22 12.85 -14.99 -4.39
CA PRO A 22 12.91 -15.39 -5.79
C PRO A 22 11.56 -15.16 -6.49
N LEU A 23 11.14 -13.89 -6.56
CA LEU A 23 9.83 -13.50 -7.07
C LEU A 23 9.66 -13.87 -8.55
N ASP A 24 10.73 -13.81 -9.34
CA ASP A 24 10.79 -14.29 -10.73
C ASP A 24 10.27 -15.74 -10.86
N LYS A 25 10.69 -16.63 -9.97
CA LYS A 25 10.26 -18.04 -9.96
C LYS A 25 8.78 -18.18 -9.59
N ILE A 26 8.29 -17.35 -8.68
CA ILE A 26 6.89 -17.36 -8.25
C ILE A 26 6.00 -16.84 -9.38
N LEU A 27 6.40 -15.76 -10.04
CA LEU A 27 5.64 -15.18 -11.15
C LEU A 27 5.65 -16.08 -12.38
N ALA A 28 6.63 -16.99 -12.52
CA ALA A 28 6.64 -17.99 -13.59
C ALA A 28 5.53 -19.05 -13.49
N TYR A 29 4.82 -19.18 -12.36
CA TYR A 29 3.69 -20.12 -12.26
C TYR A 29 2.51 -19.70 -13.14
N LYS A 30 1.76 -20.68 -13.68
CA LYS A 30 0.64 -20.47 -14.61
C LYS A 30 -0.40 -19.45 -14.13
N ARG A 31 -0.58 -19.30 -12.81
CA ARG A 31 -1.52 -18.34 -12.23
C ARG A 31 -1.10 -16.88 -12.42
N TYR A 32 0.20 -16.60 -12.51
CA TYR A 32 0.76 -15.25 -12.41
C TYR A 32 1.50 -14.81 -13.67
N ARG A 33 2.01 -15.76 -14.46
CA ARG A 33 2.90 -15.51 -15.61
C ARG A 33 2.39 -14.50 -16.62
N ASP A 34 1.10 -14.48 -16.88
CA ASP A 34 0.52 -13.64 -17.94
C ASP A 34 0.05 -12.26 -17.44
N ASN A 35 0.02 -12.05 -16.11
CA ASN A 35 -0.58 -10.85 -15.50
C ASN A 35 0.41 -10.02 -14.68
N TYR A 36 1.51 -10.62 -14.23
CA TYR A 36 2.45 -9.98 -13.30
C TYR A 36 3.89 -10.28 -13.67
N SER A 37 4.69 -9.23 -13.61
CA SER A 37 6.14 -9.24 -13.75
C SER A 37 6.80 -8.62 -12.51
N VAL A 38 8.11 -8.83 -12.37
CA VAL A 38 8.88 -8.24 -11.28
C VAL A 38 8.94 -6.70 -11.40
N ASP A 39 8.83 -6.18 -12.61
CA ASP A 39 8.85 -4.73 -12.88
C ASP A 39 7.57 -4.04 -12.40
N ASP A 40 6.45 -4.77 -12.35
CA ASP A 40 5.18 -4.24 -11.84
C ASP A 40 5.21 -3.91 -10.34
N VAL A 41 6.15 -4.49 -9.58
CA VAL A 41 6.32 -4.24 -8.15
C VAL A 41 6.53 -2.76 -7.86
N ASP A 42 7.33 -2.08 -8.68
CA ASP A 42 7.62 -0.66 -8.51
C ASP A 42 6.36 0.18 -8.66
N VAL A 43 5.61 -0.03 -9.74
CA VAL A 43 4.37 0.70 -10.05
C VAL A 43 3.31 0.46 -8.98
N ILE A 44 3.15 -0.78 -8.54
CA ILE A 44 2.16 -1.15 -7.51
C ILE A 44 2.50 -0.46 -6.19
N LEU A 45 3.73 -0.58 -5.71
CA LEU A 45 4.15 -0.01 -4.43
C LEU A 45 4.07 1.52 -4.44
N ASP A 46 4.44 2.17 -5.55
CA ASP A 46 4.38 3.62 -5.68
C ASP A 46 2.92 4.11 -5.71
N THR A 47 2.03 3.39 -6.40
CA THR A 47 0.59 3.68 -6.42
C THR A 47 -0.04 3.55 -5.04
N VAL A 48 0.26 2.47 -4.33
CA VAL A 48 -0.23 2.23 -2.96
C VAL A 48 0.27 3.32 -2.00
N LEU A 49 1.56 3.67 -2.08
CA LEU A 49 2.13 4.72 -1.24
C LEU A 49 1.45 6.07 -1.51
N LYS A 50 1.23 6.42 -2.79
CA LYS A 50 0.54 7.65 -3.16
C LYS A 50 -0.89 7.67 -2.63
N MET A 51 -1.66 6.62 -2.89
CA MET A 51 -3.05 6.52 -2.42
C MET A 51 -3.15 6.60 -0.89
N THR A 52 -2.19 6.01 -0.19
CA THR A 52 -2.14 6.07 1.27
C THR A 52 -1.91 7.50 1.76
N LYS A 53 -0.94 8.22 1.18
CA LYS A 53 -0.65 9.62 1.57
C LYS A 53 -1.76 10.59 1.19
N ASP A 54 -2.35 10.42 0.00
CA ASP A 54 -3.29 11.39 -0.56
C ASP A 54 -4.71 11.20 -0.01
N VAL A 55 -5.08 9.97 0.37
CA VAL A 55 -6.47 9.62 0.75
C VAL A 55 -6.56 9.02 2.14
N VAL A 56 -5.79 7.98 2.43
CA VAL A 56 -5.97 7.21 3.68
C VAL A 56 -5.46 7.98 4.90
N GLU A 57 -4.28 8.58 4.81
CA GLU A 57 -3.67 9.32 5.92
C GLU A 57 -4.53 10.51 6.38
N PRO A 58 -5.07 11.38 5.49
CA PRO A 58 -5.99 12.45 5.90
C PRO A 58 -7.26 11.95 6.60
N THR A 59 -7.77 10.77 6.23
CA THR A 59 -8.97 10.20 6.87
C THR A 59 -8.73 9.80 8.32
N SER A 60 -7.48 9.55 8.72
CA SER A 60 -7.14 9.25 10.11
C SER A 60 -7.31 10.49 11.00
N ASP A 61 -6.82 11.66 10.54
CA ASP A 61 -7.03 12.92 11.24
C ASP A 61 -8.53 13.29 11.28
N ASP A 62 -9.24 13.11 10.15
CA ASP A 62 -10.69 13.36 10.09
C ASP A 62 -11.48 12.47 11.04
N GLY A 63 -11.18 11.17 11.11
CA GLY A 63 -11.85 10.25 12.03
C GLY A 63 -11.57 10.54 13.52
N GLU A 64 -10.44 11.15 13.84
CA GLU A 64 -10.13 11.61 15.20
C GLU A 64 -10.88 12.90 15.56
N ILE A 65 -10.95 13.86 14.63
CA ILE A 65 -11.65 15.14 14.83
C ILE A 65 -13.18 14.97 14.76
N ASN A 66 -13.64 14.19 13.79
CA ASN A 66 -15.02 13.92 13.45
C ASN A 66 -15.32 12.41 13.59
N PRO A 67 -15.32 11.89 14.82
CA PRO A 67 -15.62 10.48 15.04
C PRO A 67 -17.07 10.19 14.65
N ILE A 68 -17.33 8.95 14.26
CA ILE A 68 -18.67 8.45 14.02
C ILE A 68 -19.51 8.62 15.29
N LYS A 69 -20.70 9.18 15.12
CA LYS A 69 -21.70 9.35 16.18
C LYS A 69 -22.92 8.54 15.82
N PHE A 70 -23.46 7.85 16.81
CA PHE A 70 -24.73 7.18 16.69
C PHE A 70 -25.83 8.17 17.02
N GLU A 71 -26.57 8.62 16.01
CA GLU A 71 -27.65 9.60 16.16
C GLU A 71 -28.94 9.05 15.55
N ASN A 72 -30.03 9.08 16.33
CA ASN A 72 -31.36 8.63 15.91
C ASN A 72 -31.42 7.17 15.42
N GLY A 73 -30.60 6.28 15.98
CA GLY A 73 -30.64 4.86 15.63
C GLY A 73 -29.79 4.48 14.42
N LYS A 74 -28.95 5.39 13.90
CA LYS A 74 -28.02 5.14 12.79
C LYS A 74 -26.66 5.77 13.07
#